data_AF-A0A967GYT0-F1
#
_entry.id   AF-A0A967GYT0-F1
#
_cell.length_a   1.000
_cell.length_b   1.000
_cell.length_c   1.000
_cell.angle_alpha   90.00
_cell.angle_beta   90.00
_cell.angle_gamma   90.00
#
_symmetry.space_group_name_H-M   'P 1'
#
loop_
_entity.id
_entity.type
_entity.pdbx_description
1 polymer ?
#
loop_
_entity_poly.entity_id
_entity_poly.type
_entity_poly.pdbx_seq_one_letter_code
_entity_poly.pdbx_strand_id
1 'polypeptide(L)'
;MTDRERGLIEDYQLARWQGVRFWNYRSATLPLAISGAEGVRNSISGGDANDNLTGADRADILRGGRGDNRLTGKGGADRFVFSTTEGSEVITDLSVDEGDVIDLTEVFGGESGLPSDYVKVKTVVRRDEN
;
A
#
# COMPACT_ATOMS: atom_id res chain seq x y z
N MET A 1 21.57 19.70 -1.37
CA MET A 1 20.16 19.38 -1.06
C MET A 1 19.59 18.73 -2.31
N THR A 2 19.52 17.41 -2.31
CA THR A 2 19.08 16.62 -3.47
C THR A 2 17.56 16.65 -3.54
N ASP A 3 16.97 16.46 -4.72
CA ASP A 3 15.50 16.46 -4.87
C ASP A 3 14.82 15.36 -4.01
N ARG A 4 15.58 14.34 -3.60
CA ARG A 4 15.15 13.30 -2.64
C ARG A 4 14.90 13.85 -1.22
N GLU A 5 15.54 14.95 -0.84
CA GLU A 5 15.41 15.56 0.49
C GLU A 5 14.31 16.64 0.52
N ARG A 6 13.93 17.20 -0.63
CA ARG A 6 12.90 18.25 -0.72
C ARG A 6 11.49 17.71 -0.45
N GLY A 7 11.17 16.50 -0.93
CA GLY A 7 9.89 15.85 -0.61
C GLY A 7 9.70 15.51 0.87
N LEU A 8 10.79 15.25 1.61
CA LEU A 8 10.76 14.91 3.03
C LEU A 8 10.39 16.10 3.94
N ILE A 9 10.72 17.32 3.51
CA ILE A 9 10.58 18.53 4.34
C ILE A 9 9.19 19.17 4.16
N GLU A 10 8.63 19.14 2.94
CA GLU A 10 7.29 19.68 2.68
C GLU A 10 6.17 18.82 3.31
N ASP A 11 6.31 17.49 3.32
CA ASP A 11 5.35 16.57 3.96
C ASP A 11 5.44 16.57 5.50
N TYR A 12 6.59 16.88 6.10
CA TYR A 12 6.77 16.87 7.55
C TYR A 12 6.03 18.02 8.28
N GLN A 13 5.92 19.20 7.64
CA GLN A 13 5.29 20.38 8.24
C GLN A 13 3.75 20.31 8.23
N LEU A 14 3.15 19.66 7.22
CA LEU A 14 1.69 19.48 7.10
C LEU A 14 1.17 18.31 7.97
N ALA A 15 1.98 17.27 8.17
CA ALA A 15 1.68 16.08 8.97
C ALA A 15 1.49 16.35 10.48
N ARG A 16 2.18 17.37 11.03
CA ARG A 16 2.23 17.62 12.49
C ARG A 16 0.86 17.97 13.11
N TRP A 17 -0.13 18.34 12.29
CA TRP A 17 -1.44 18.79 12.76
C TRP A 17 -2.58 17.78 12.53
N GLN A 18 -2.32 16.65 11.85
CA GLN A 18 -3.34 15.63 11.54
C GLN A 18 -2.98 14.21 12.04
N GLY A 19 -1.79 14.00 12.60
CA GLY A 19 -1.37 12.69 13.13
C GLY A 19 -1.09 11.64 12.05
N VAL A 20 -0.84 12.06 10.80
CA VAL A 20 -0.56 11.20 9.64
C VAL A 20 0.78 11.58 9.02
N ARG A 21 1.58 10.59 8.61
CA ARG A 21 2.79 10.77 7.78
C ARG A 21 2.50 10.42 6.32
N PHE A 22 2.99 11.24 5.40
CA PHE A 22 2.85 11.01 3.97
C PHE A 22 4.20 10.66 3.35
N TRP A 23 4.18 9.65 2.49
CA TRP A 23 5.28 9.26 1.62
C TRP A 23 4.70 9.10 0.22
N ASN A 24 5.06 9.99 -0.70
CA ASN A 24 4.52 9.97 -2.06
C ASN A 24 5.65 9.88 -3.09
N TYR A 25 5.79 8.70 -3.71
CA TYR A 25 6.83 8.43 -4.70
C TYR A 25 6.28 7.95 -6.05
N ARG A 26 5.07 8.37 -6.41
CA ARG A 26 4.36 7.91 -7.62
C ARG A 26 5.09 8.15 -8.95
N SER A 27 6.06 9.05 -9.00
CA SER A 27 6.88 9.30 -10.19
C SER A 27 8.22 8.56 -10.18
N ALA A 28 8.50 7.74 -9.16
CA ALA A 28 9.74 6.99 -9.06
C ALA A 28 9.70 5.78 -10.00
N THR A 29 10.76 5.58 -10.78
CA THR A 29 10.89 4.47 -11.74
C THR A 29 11.90 3.41 -11.28
N LEU A 30 12.46 3.56 -10.08
CA LEU A 30 13.37 2.62 -9.46
C LEU A 30 12.72 1.97 -8.24
N PRO A 31 13.05 0.71 -7.92
CA PRO A 31 12.55 0.05 -6.72
C PRO A 31 12.79 0.84 -5.44
N LEU A 32 11.76 0.90 -4.61
CA LEU A 32 11.75 1.55 -3.31
C LEU A 32 11.62 0.52 -2.19
N ALA A 33 12.26 0.83 -1.07
CA ALA A 33 12.04 0.17 0.21
C ALA A 33 11.65 1.24 1.23
N ILE A 34 10.39 1.25 1.64
CA ILE A 34 9.84 2.28 2.54
C ILE A 34 9.30 1.61 3.79
N SER A 35 9.61 2.18 4.95
CA SER A 35 9.03 1.78 6.23
C SER A 35 8.33 2.97 6.87
N GLY A 36 7.09 2.74 7.31
CA GLY A 36 6.28 3.68 8.07
C GLY A 36 6.90 4.01 9.42
N ALA A 37 6.44 5.12 10.00
CA ALA A 37 6.83 5.53 11.34
C ALA A 37 5.87 4.94 12.38
N GLU A 38 6.43 4.46 13.49
CA GLU A 38 5.67 3.92 14.63
C GLU A 38 4.89 5.03 15.37
N GLY A 39 3.79 4.66 16.00
CA GLY A 39 2.91 5.50 16.81
C GLY A 39 2.01 6.45 16.01
N VAL A 40 2.11 6.47 14.68
CA VAL A 40 1.36 7.36 13.79
C VAL A 40 0.78 6.58 12.63
N ARG A 41 -0.29 7.11 12.02
CA ARG A 41 -0.80 6.56 10.76
C ARG A 41 0.10 6.99 9.61
N ASN A 42 0.34 6.11 8.67
CA ASN A 42 1.16 6.31 7.49
C ASN A 42 0.29 6.24 6.23
N SER A 43 0.58 7.09 5.26
CA SER A 43 0.04 7.04 3.92
C SER A 43 1.22 6.92 2.97
N ILE A 44 1.47 5.71 2.50
CA ILE A 44 2.64 5.36 1.69
C ILE A 44 2.18 5.03 0.27
N SER A 45 2.71 5.76 -0.71
CA SER A 45 2.56 5.46 -2.14
C SER A 45 3.94 5.20 -2.75
N GLY A 46 4.11 4.00 -3.31
CA GLY A 46 5.22 3.64 -4.18
C GLY A 46 5.11 4.28 -5.56
N GLY A 47 5.90 3.76 -6.50
CA GLY A 47 6.10 4.28 -7.85
C GLY A 47 5.75 3.29 -8.94
N ASP A 48 6.48 3.35 -10.04
CA ASP A 48 6.26 2.56 -11.25
C ASP A 48 7.14 1.30 -11.31
N ALA A 49 7.81 0.94 -10.22
CA ALA A 49 8.75 -0.17 -10.12
C ALA A 49 8.31 -1.20 -9.07
N ASN A 50 9.09 -2.27 -8.91
CA ASN A 50 8.80 -3.32 -7.93
C ASN A 50 9.20 -2.87 -6.53
N ASP A 51 8.25 -2.37 -5.76
CA ASP A 51 8.49 -1.74 -4.45
C ASP A 51 8.22 -2.69 -3.27
N ASN A 52 8.93 -2.46 -2.16
CA ASN A 52 8.65 -3.06 -0.85
C ASN A 52 8.18 -1.97 0.11
N LEU A 53 6.90 -1.98 0.44
CA LEU A 53 6.28 -0.98 1.32
C LEU A 53 5.85 -1.65 2.62
N THR A 54 6.26 -1.07 3.74
CA THR A 54 5.94 -1.57 5.08
C THR A 54 5.32 -0.46 5.91
N GLY A 55 4.17 -0.70 6.52
CA GLY A 55 3.55 0.14 7.52
C GLY A 55 4.20 0.04 8.91
N ALA A 56 3.40 0.27 9.94
CA ALA A 56 3.77 0.35 11.34
C ALA A 56 2.65 -0.21 12.26
N ASP A 57 2.63 0.18 13.53
CA ASP A 57 1.68 -0.28 14.56
C ASP A 57 0.29 0.38 14.52
N ARG A 58 -0.01 1.19 13.49
CA ARG A 58 -1.28 1.92 13.35
C ARG A 58 -1.91 1.64 12.00
N ALA A 59 -3.21 1.94 11.91
CA ALA A 59 -3.98 1.88 10.67
C ALA A 59 -3.36 2.75 9.57
N ASP A 60 -2.68 2.09 8.65
CA ASP A 60 -1.92 2.66 7.55
C ASP A 60 -2.64 2.50 6.21
N ILE A 61 -2.23 3.31 5.24
CA ILE A 61 -2.68 3.23 3.85
C ILE A 61 -1.45 2.96 2.99
N LEU A 62 -1.43 1.82 2.31
CA LEU A 62 -0.33 1.39 1.46
C LEU A 62 -0.80 1.27 0.01
N ARG A 63 -0.08 1.89 -0.92
CA ARG A 63 -0.32 1.80 -2.36
C ARG A 63 0.98 1.46 -3.07
N GLY A 64 1.02 0.30 -3.73
CA GLY A 64 2.19 -0.16 -4.48
C GLY A 64 2.49 0.74 -5.68
N GLY A 65 1.50 0.95 -6.55
CA GLY A 65 1.69 1.63 -7.83
C GLY A 65 1.79 0.60 -8.96
N ARG A 66 2.55 0.88 -10.04
CA ARG A 66 2.79 -0.13 -11.08
C ARG A 66 3.86 -1.12 -10.60
N GLY A 67 4.07 -2.19 -11.37
CA GLY A 67 5.08 -3.20 -11.07
C GLY A 67 4.64 -4.25 -10.04
N ASP A 68 5.56 -5.15 -9.70
CA ASP A 68 5.31 -6.23 -8.76
C ASP A 68 5.69 -5.81 -7.35
N ASN A 69 4.71 -5.45 -6.55
CA ASN A 69 4.90 -4.83 -5.24
C ASN A 69 4.73 -5.83 -4.09
N ARG A 70 5.44 -5.64 -2.98
CA ARG A 70 5.19 -6.33 -1.72
C ARG A 70 4.78 -5.34 -0.66
N LEU A 71 3.62 -5.57 -0.07
CA LEU A 71 3.00 -4.68 0.91
C LEU A 71 2.84 -5.42 2.24
N THR A 72 3.27 -4.78 3.33
CA THR A 72 3.17 -5.32 4.70
C THR A 72 2.54 -4.26 5.59
N GLY A 73 1.37 -4.51 6.15
CA GLY A 73 0.66 -3.56 7.00
C GLY A 73 1.27 -3.41 8.39
N LYS A 74 1.66 -4.55 8.97
CA LYS A 74 1.98 -4.82 10.38
C LYS A 74 0.74 -4.80 11.26
N GLY A 75 0.58 -3.79 12.11
CA GLY A 75 -0.41 -3.81 13.18
C GLY A 75 -1.44 -2.71 13.01
N GLY A 76 -2.69 -3.02 13.33
CA GLY A 76 -3.81 -2.10 13.12
C GLY A 76 -4.61 -2.44 11.89
N ALA A 77 -5.69 -1.69 11.65
CA ALA A 77 -6.59 -1.92 10.54
C ALA A 77 -6.07 -1.21 9.28
N ASP A 78 -5.36 -1.93 8.43
CA ASP A 78 -4.66 -1.36 7.28
C ASP A 78 -5.50 -1.37 6.00
N ARG A 79 -5.22 -0.41 5.10
CA ARG A 79 -5.86 -0.30 3.78
C ARG A 79 -4.83 -0.45 2.68
N PHE A 80 -4.92 -1.55 1.95
CA PHE A 80 -4.09 -1.82 0.77
C PHE A 80 -4.82 -1.36 -0.49
N VAL A 81 -4.35 -0.29 -1.11
CA VAL A 81 -5.01 0.33 -2.26
C VAL A 81 -4.35 -0.10 -3.56
N PHE A 82 -5.11 -0.83 -4.38
CA PHE A 82 -4.72 -1.16 -5.74
C PHE A 82 -5.15 0.00 -6.64
N SER A 83 -4.22 0.52 -7.44
CA SER A 83 -4.46 1.69 -8.29
C SER A 83 -4.30 1.42 -9.79
N THR A 84 -3.92 0.20 -10.15
CA THR A 84 -3.71 -0.24 -11.52
C THR A 84 -3.96 -1.75 -11.64
N THR A 85 -4.28 -2.22 -12.84
CA THR A 85 -4.35 -3.65 -13.17
C THR A 85 -3.02 -4.19 -13.71
N GLU A 86 -2.00 -3.34 -13.81
CA GLU A 86 -0.67 -3.72 -14.26
C GLU A 86 0.23 -4.15 -13.09
N GLY A 87 0.94 -5.26 -13.25
CA GLY A 87 1.79 -5.83 -12.21
C GLY A 87 1.00 -6.70 -11.22
N SER A 88 1.72 -7.34 -10.29
CA SER A 88 1.15 -8.19 -9.25
C SER A 88 1.59 -7.74 -7.87
N GLU A 89 0.62 -7.44 -7.00
CA GLU A 89 0.89 -7.05 -5.62
C GLU A 89 0.76 -8.25 -4.68
N VAL A 90 1.67 -8.38 -3.71
CA VAL A 90 1.65 -9.40 -2.66
C VAL A 90 1.50 -8.71 -1.32
N ILE A 91 0.33 -8.86 -0.69
CA ILE A 91 0.12 -8.47 0.71
C ILE A 91 0.60 -9.63 1.60
N THR A 92 1.48 -9.34 2.56
CA THR A 92 2.18 -10.39 3.32
C THR A 92 1.50 -10.80 4.61
N ASP A 93 0.64 -9.96 5.16
CA ASP A 93 0.11 -10.06 6.52
C ASP A 93 -1.36 -9.65 6.65
N LEU A 94 -2.12 -9.78 5.56
CA LEU A 94 -3.56 -9.44 5.54
C LEU A 94 -4.32 -10.14 6.66
N SER A 95 -4.91 -9.34 7.56
CA SER A 95 -5.54 -9.79 8.79
C SER A 95 -6.97 -9.27 8.92
N VAL A 96 -7.94 -10.17 8.80
CA VAL A 96 -9.37 -9.82 8.96
C VAL A 96 -9.69 -9.46 10.42
N ASP A 97 -8.99 -10.08 11.38
CA ASP A 97 -9.19 -9.83 12.81
C ASP A 97 -8.70 -8.44 13.23
N GLU A 98 -7.66 -7.92 12.58
CA GLU A 98 -7.17 -6.54 12.78
C GLU A 98 -8.01 -5.52 12.01
N GLY A 99 -8.81 -5.96 11.05
CA GLY A 99 -9.72 -5.12 10.28
C GLY A 99 -9.12 -4.63 8.95
N ASP A 100 -8.13 -5.33 8.42
CA ASP A 100 -7.51 -4.98 7.15
C ASP A 100 -8.51 -5.06 5.99
N VAL A 101 -8.30 -4.18 5.02
CA VAL A 101 -9.11 -4.11 3.81
C VAL A 101 -8.25 -3.98 2.56
N ILE A 102 -8.69 -4.67 1.51
CA ILE A 102 -8.20 -4.44 0.15
C ILE A 102 -9.16 -3.46 -0.52
N ASP A 103 -8.63 -2.33 -0.96
CA ASP A 103 -9.36 -1.30 -1.67
C ASP A 103 -9.08 -1.36 -3.17
N LEU A 104 -10.11 -1.73 -3.92
CA LEU A 104 -10.09 -1.82 -5.38
C LEU A 104 -10.87 -0.68 -6.05
N THR A 105 -11.26 0.36 -5.29
CA THR A 105 -12.14 1.45 -5.78
C THR A 105 -11.56 2.12 -7.01
N GLU A 106 -10.23 2.31 -7.06
CA GLU A 106 -9.58 2.96 -8.20
C GLU A 106 -9.46 2.06 -9.43
N VAL A 107 -9.33 0.75 -9.23
CA VAL A 107 -9.28 -0.21 -10.34
C VAL A 107 -10.64 -0.31 -11.05
N PHE A 108 -11.74 -0.16 -10.31
CA PHE A 108 -13.10 -0.25 -10.86
C PHE A 108 -13.77 1.11 -11.10
N GLY A 109 -13.01 2.20 -11.07
CA GLY A 109 -13.54 3.54 -11.28
C GLY A 109 -14.20 3.68 -12.66
N GLY A 110 -15.53 3.78 -12.69
CA GLY A 110 -16.32 3.93 -13.93
C GLY A 110 -16.83 2.62 -14.53
N GLU A 111 -16.48 1.47 -13.96
CA GLU A 111 -17.04 0.18 -14.35
C GLU A 111 -18.46 0.00 -13.80
N SER A 112 -19.33 -0.65 -14.58
CA SER A 112 -20.71 -0.94 -14.21
C SER A 112 -20.95 -2.44 -14.28
N GLY A 113 -21.53 -3.04 -13.24
CA GLY A 113 -21.80 -4.47 -13.20
C GLY A 113 -21.80 -5.04 -11.79
N LEU A 114 -21.87 -6.36 -11.66
CA LEU A 114 -21.74 -7.01 -10.37
C LEU A 114 -20.25 -7.21 -10.05
N PRO A 115 -19.83 -7.10 -8.77
CA PRO A 115 -18.44 -7.36 -8.38
C PRO A 115 -17.90 -8.73 -8.83
N SER A 116 -18.77 -9.73 -8.98
CA SER A 116 -18.43 -11.08 -9.46
C SER A 116 -17.94 -11.12 -10.91
N ASP A 117 -18.26 -10.12 -11.72
CA ASP A 117 -17.84 -10.05 -13.12
C ASP A 117 -16.35 -9.70 -13.23
N TYR A 118 -15.82 -9.05 -12.19
CA TYR A 118 -14.48 -8.47 -12.18
C TYR A 118 -13.53 -9.10 -11.14
N VAL A 119 -14.05 -9.58 -10.02
CA VAL A 119 -13.25 -10.15 -8.91
C VAL A 119 -13.47 -11.64 -8.79
N LYS A 120 -12.38 -12.41 -8.87
CA LYS A 120 -12.36 -13.85 -8.59
C LYS A 120 -11.42 -14.13 -7.44
N VAL A 121 -11.94 -14.68 -6.35
CA VAL A 121 -11.13 -15.11 -5.20
C VAL A 121 -10.84 -16.60 -5.34
N LYS A 122 -9.55 -16.96 -5.32
CA LYS A 122 -9.09 -18.35 -5.30
C LYS A 122 -8.25 -18.57 -4.05
N THR A 123 -8.77 -19.32 -3.09
CA THR A 123 -7.99 -19.78 -1.95
C THR A 123 -7.09 -20.93 -2.39
N VAL A 124 -5.79 -20.80 -2.13
CA VAL A 124 -4.83 -21.89 -2.30
C VAL A 124 -4.43 -22.37 -0.91
N VAL A 125 -4.87 -23.58 -0.55
CA VAL A 125 -4.34 -24.25 0.65
C VAL A 125 -2.94 -24.73 0.29
N ARG A 126 -1.91 -24.12 0.87
CA ARG A 126 -0.55 -24.67 0.79
C ARG A 126 -0.58 -25.98 1.57
N ARG A 127 -0.43 -27.11 0.88
CA ARG A 127 -0.11 -28.38 1.55
C ARG A 127 1.37 -28.31 1.84
N ASP A 128 1.72 -28.19 3.11
CA ASP A 128 3.10 -28.40 3.53
C ASP A 128 3.44 -29.87 3.23
N GLU A 129 4.38 -30.08 2.30
CA GLU A 129 4.94 -31.40 2.04
C GLU A 129 5.76 -31.81 3.27
N ASN A 130 5.40 -32.97 3.82
CA ASN A 130 5.97 -33.57 5.02
C ASN A 130 7.28 -34.32 4.73
#